data_AF-A2DHP3-F1
#
_entry.id   AF-A2DHP3-F1
#
_cell.length_a   1.000
_cell.length_b   1.000
_cell.length_c   1.000
_cell.angle_alpha   90.00
_cell.angle_beta   90.00
_cell.angle_gamma   90.00
#
_symmetry.space_group_name_H-M   'P 1'
#
loop_
_entity.id
_entity.type
_entity.pdbx_description
1 polymer ?
#
loop_
_entity_poly.entity_id
_entity_poly.type
_entity_poly.pdbx_seq_one_letter_code
_entity_poly.pdbx_strand_id
1 'polypeptide(L)'
;MTAIGIDLGTNNSRIAYNTSGPNEIPSFELLLNDQTGKSTTPTLVSFTDDSILIGEEARKVYADKPENAIYGIKPMLGRRYYEIEKLFRNCPFKISYDSDGWPIVEITQNGKVEMYSPEEMMSFIFGELNNMVTSRAGKEKSCVITVPAKSTSSQRAAMKRVAEISGFNVLKVITEPVAATVYALHQVPFQNGKILVCYFGASTLDICVIEVENKKSFTVKSIAGDSSLGGSEIDRFIMEEMMDRFTEQHPDLDPSKSPRSLALLR
;
A
#
# COMPACT_ATOMS: atom_id res chain seq x y z
N MET A 1 -20.11 -15.88 7.76
CA MET A 1 -18.88 -15.09 8.02
C MET A 1 -17.86 -15.32 6.94
N THR A 2 -17.88 -14.44 5.93
CA THR A 2 -16.82 -14.36 4.94
C THR A 2 -15.66 -13.62 5.57
N ALA A 3 -14.56 -14.34 5.84
CA ALA A 3 -13.33 -13.71 6.33
C ALA A 3 -12.54 -13.13 5.16
N ILE A 4 -12.02 -11.92 5.32
CA ILE A 4 -11.30 -11.17 4.30
C ILE A 4 -9.84 -10.97 4.71
N GLY A 5 -8.90 -11.23 3.82
CA GLY A 5 -7.51 -10.80 3.94
C GLY A 5 -7.27 -9.55 3.10
N ILE A 6 -6.73 -8.49 3.69
CA ILE A 6 -6.36 -7.27 2.96
C ILE A 6 -4.85 -7.10 3.05
N ASP A 7 -4.20 -7.15 1.89
CA ASP A 7 -2.80 -6.74 1.73
C ASP A 7 -2.77 -5.35 1.15
N LEU A 8 -2.58 -4.35 2.01
CA LEU A 8 -2.51 -2.96 1.59
C LEU A 8 -1.05 -2.62 1.30
N GLY A 9 -0.61 -2.73 0.04
CA GLY A 9 0.75 -2.37 -0.36
C GLY A 9 0.90 -0.88 -0.66
N THR A 10 2.17 -0.42 -0.70
CA THR A 10 2.50 0.98 -1.00
C THR A 10 2.10 1.40 -2.42
N ASN A 11 2.26 0.51 -3.39
CA ASN A 11 1.89 0.78 -4.80
C ASN A 11 0.56 0.14 -5.19
N ASN A 12 0.26 -1.05 -4.66
CA ASN A 12 -0.93 -1.80 -5.00
C ASN A 12 -1.47 -2.52 -3.77
N SER A 13 -2.78 -2.62 -3.70
CA SER A 13 -3.53 -3.36 -2.69
C SER A 13 -4.16 -4.60 -3.30
N ARG A 14 -4.31 -5.66 -2.50
CA ARG A 14 -5.00 -6.90 -2.87
C ARG A 14 -5.98 -7.31 -1.77
N ILE A 15 -7.05 -7.98 -2.19
CA ILE A 15 -8.02 -8.58 -1.28
C ILE A 15 -8.13 -10.06 -1.61
N ALA A 16 -8.16 -10.90 -0.57
CA ALA A 16 -8.57 -12.29 -0.66
C ALA A 16 -9.78 -12.52 0.23
N TYR A 17 -10.69 -13.41 -0.16
CA TYR A 17 -11.87 -13.76 0.63
C TYR A 17 -12.03 -15.27 0.71
N ASN A 18 -12.54 -15.76 1.85
CA ASN A 18 -12.87 -17.17 2.03
C ASN A 18 -14.08 -17.54 1.17
N THR A 19 -13.96 -18.58 0.35
CA THR A 19 -15.06 -19.12 -0.47
C THR A 19 -15.67 -20.40 0.10
N SER A 20 -15.08 -20.93 1.16
CA SER A 20 -15.52 -22.17 1.80
C SER A 20 -16.63 -21.95 2.83
N GLY A 21 -17.52 -22.94 2.93
CA GLY A 21 -18.55 -22.97 3.95
C GLY A 21 -18.00 -23.17 5.38
N PRO A 22 -18.82 -22.97 6.43
CA PRO A 22 -18.38 -23.02 7.83
C PRO A 22 -17.72 -24.34 8.29
N ASN A 23 -17.95 -25.44 7.58
CA ASN A 23 -17.45 -26.78 7.92
C ASN A 23 -16.50 -27.36 6.87
N GLU A 24 -16.02 -26.53 5.95
CA GLU A 24 -15.11 -26.93 4.88
C GLU A 24 -13.68 -26.50 5.20
N ILE A 25 -12.71 -27.16 4.54
CA ILE A 25 -11.32 -26.70 4.57
C ILE A 25 -11.29 -25.31 3.92
N PRO A 26 -10.76 -24.27 4.58
CA PRO A 26 -10.75 -22.92 4.03
C PRO A 26 -10.04 -22.86 2.68
N SER A 27 -10.75 -22.30 1.70
CA SER A 27 -10.26 -21.95 0.38
C SER A 27 -10.39 -20.44 0.20
N PHE A 28 -9.41 -19.85 -0.46
CA PHE A 28 -9.34 -18.40 -0.62
C PHE A 28 -9.20 -18.04 -2.08
N GLU A 29 -9.99 -17.07 -2.52
CA GLU A 29 -9.87 -16.48 -3.86
C GLU A 29 -9.41 -15.03 -3.75
N LEU A 30 -8.61 -14.60 -4.73
CA LEU A 30 -8.33 -13.18 -4.90
C LEU A 30 -9.58 -12.49 -5.44
N LEU A 31 -9.93 -11.38 -4.82
CA LEU A 31 -10.96 -10.50 -5.34
C LEU A 31 -10.43 -9.80 -6.58
N LEU A 32 -11.15 -9.95 -7.69
CA LEU A 32 -10.83 -9.27 -8.94
C LEU A 32 -11.65 -7.98 -9.01
N ASN A 33 -11.04 -6.93 -9.54
CA ASN A 33 -11.76 -5.73 -9.93
C ASN A 33 -12.67 -6.04 -11.13
N ASP A 34 -13.97 -5.81 -10.99
CA ASP A 34 -14.99 -6.20 -11.98
C ASP A 34 -14.77 -5.53 -13.35
N GLN A 35 -14.17 -4.33 -13.39
CA GLN A 35 -13.97 -3.57 -14.62
C GLN A 35 -12.68 -3.98 -15.36
N THR A 36 -11.61 -4.27 -14.62
CA THR A 36 -10.28 -4.53 -15.20
C THR A 36 -9.89 -6.00 -15.21
N GLY A 37 -10.58 -6.84 -14.44
CA GLY A 37 -10.23 -8.25 -14.23
C GLY A 37 -8.95 -8.48 -13.41
N LYS A 38 -8.31 -7.42 -12.90
CA LYS A 38 -7.07 -7.52 -12.12
C LYS A 38 -7.35 -7.80 -10.66
N SER A 39 -6.45 -8.56 -10.01
CA SER A 39 -6.47 -8.81 -8.56
C SER A 39 -5.79 -7.73 -7.73
N THR A 40 -5.26 -6.69 -8.38
CA THR A 40 -4.56 -5.56 -7.76
C THR A 40 -5.31 -4.27 -8.00
N THR A 41 -5.43 -3.46 -6.95
CA THR A 41 -5.93 -2.08 -7.02
C THR A 41 -4.79 -1.13 -6.72
N PRO A 42 -4.41 -0.19 -7.61
CA PRO A 42 -3.37 0.78 -7.31
C PRO A 42 -3.68 1.58 -6.02
N THR A 43 -2.68 1.80 -5.18
CA THR A 43 -2.78 2.65 -3.98
C THR A 43 -2.49 4.09 -4.37
N LEU A 44 -3.42 4.66 -5.15
CA LEU A 44 -3.31 5.98 -5.78
C LEU A 44 -4.65 6.71 -5.72
N VAL A 45 -4.60 7.99 -5.37
CA VAL A 45 -5.76 8.89 -5.36
C VAL A 45 -5.43 10.11 -6.21
N SER A 46 -6.27 10.43 -7.20
CA SER A 46 -6.09 11.60 -8.06
C SER A 46 -7.30 12.53 -7.93
N PHE A 47 -7.04 13.80 -7.65
CA PHE A 47 -8.08 14.82 -7.55
C PHE A 47 -8.22 15.59 -8.87
N THR A 48 -9.42 15.53 -9.43
CA THR A 48 -9.85 16.35 -10.57
C THR A 48 -10.72 17.50 -10.08
N ASP A 49 -11.14 18.40 -10.96
CA ASP A 49 -11.97 19.54 -10.55
C ASP A 49 -13.36 19.10 -10.05
N ASP A 50 -13.88 17.98 -10.56
CA ASP A 50 -15.24 17.51 -10.27
C ASP A 50 -15.31 16.23 -9.42
N SER A 51 -14.20 15.50 -9.28
CA SER A 51 -14.21 14.17 -8.69
C SER A 51 -12.88 13.74 -8.08
N ILE A 52 -12.96 12.77 -7.17
CA ILE A 52 -11.83 12.04 -6.61
C ILE A 52 -11.79 10.68 -7.33
N LEU A 53 -10.72 10.46 -8.08
CA LEU A 53 -10.48 9.20 -8.77
C LEU A 53 -9.56 8.34 -7.92
N ILE A 54 -9.83 7.03 -7.90
CA ILE A 54 -9.14 6.08 -7.02
C ILE A 54 -8.65 4.90 -7.86
N GLY A 55 -7.47 4.37 -7.52
CA GLY A 55 -6.95 3.14 -8.10
C GLY A 55 -6.69 3.24 -9.59
N GLU A 56 -7.34 2.37 -10.37
CA GLU A 56 -7.12 2.31 -11.83
C GLU A 56 -7.60 3.57 -12.54
N GLU A 57 -8.69 4.21 -12.09
CA GLU A 57 -9.15 5.48 -12.68
C GLU A 57 -8.16 6.62 -12.37
N ALA A 58 -7.63 6.65 -11.14
CA ALA A 58 -6.59 7.60 -10.77
C ALA A 58 -5.34 7.43 -11.64
N ARG A 59 -4.95 6.17 -11.90
CA ARG A 59 -3.77 5.80 -12.69
C ARG A 59 -3.85 6.22 -14.15
N LYS A 60 -5.05 6.36 -14.72
CA LYS A 60 -5.21 6.81 -16.11
C LYS A 60 -4.84 8.28 -16.31
N VAL A 61 -5.03 9.11 -15.27
CA VAL A 61 -4.91 10.57 -15.38
C VAL A 61 -3.80 11.17 -14.50
N TYR A 62 -3.09 10.34 -13.74
CA TYR A 62 -2.15 10.81 -12.72
C TYR A 62 -1.04 11.72 -13.27
N ALA A 63 -0.63 11.51 -14.53
CA ALA A 63 0.37 12.32 -15.20
C ALA A 63 -0.17 13.64 -15.77
N ASP A 64 -1.49 13.84 -15.82
CA ASP A 64 -2.10 15.06 -16.37
C ASP A 64 -2.14 16.19 -15.34
N LYS A 65 -2.42 15.87 -14.07
CA LYS A 65 -2.31 16.79 -12.91
C LYS A 65 -1.50 16.12 -11.77
N PRO A 66 -0.19 15.92 -11.95
CA PRO A 66 0.65 15.16 -11.02
C PRO A 66 0.70 15.76 -9.61
N GLU A 67 0.55 17.07 -9.46
CA GLU A 67 0.43 17.77 -8.18
C GLU A 67 -0.79 17.35 -7.34
N ASN A 68 -1.80 16.79 -7.98
CA ASN A 68 -3.05 16.32 -7.36
C ASN A 68 -3.16 14.79 -7.35
N ALA A 69 -2.10 14.07 -7.72
CA ALA A 69 -2.07 12.61 -7.79
C ALA A 69 -1.18 12.01 -6.68
N ILE A 70 -1.81 11.49 -5.63
CA ILE A 70 -1.15 11.08 -4.39
C ILE A 70 -0.95 9.57 -4.37
N TYR A 71 0.32 9.17 -4.38
CA TYR A 71 0.79 7.80 -4.22
C TYR A 71 1.72 7.69 -3.02
N GLY A 72 2.08 6.46 -2.64
CA GLY A 72 2.97 6.24 -1.51
C GLY A 72 2.36 6.63 -0.16
N ILE A 73 1.03 6.59 -0.04
CA ILE A 73 0.30 7.05 1.16
C ILE A 73 0.66 6.18 2.39
N LYS A 74 0.83 4.86 2.20
CA LYS A 74 1.09 3.92 3.30
C LYS A 74 2.32 4.30 4.17
N PRO A 75 3.48 4.65 3.60
CA PRO A 75 4.62 5.18 4.35
C PRO A 75 4.34 6.40 5.24
N MET A 76 3.29 7.19 4.98
CA MET A 76 2.94 8.38 5.75
C MET A 76 2.18 8.05 7.04
N LEU A 77 1.44 6.93 7.07
CA LEU A 77 0.55 6.57 8.17
C LEU A 77 1.30 6.39 9.49
N GLY A 78 0.82 7.04 10.56
CA GLY A 78 1.38 6.92 11.90
C GLY A 78 2.83 7.39 12.03
N ARG A 79 3.28 8.31 11.17
CA ARG A 79 4.60 8.94 11.21
C ARG A 79 4.50 10.46 11.25
N ARG A 80 5.48 11.11 11.84
CA ARG A 80 5.67 12.56 11.79
C ARG A 80 6.24 12.99 10.45
N TYR A 81 5.98 14.23 10.06
CA TYR A 81 6.45 14.78 8.78
C TYR A 81 7.98 14.66 8.62
N TYR A 82 8.76 14.95 9.67
CA TYR A 82 10.22 14.87 9.61
C TYR A 82 10.76 13.44 9.34
N GLU A 83 9.97 12.40 9.65
CA GLU A 83 10.35 11.01 9.39
C GLU A 83 10.18 10.63 7.91
N ILE A 84 9.33 11.35 7.18
CA ILE A 84 8.93 11.02 5.81
C ILE A 84 9.37 12.05 4.76
N GLU A 85 9.83 13.23 5.19
CA GLU A 85 10.21 14.35 4.31
C GLU A 85 11.11 13.91 3.13
N LYS A 86 12.13 13.09 3.42
CA LYS A 86 13.06 12.61 2.39
C LYS A 86 12.40 11.71 1.34
N LEU A 87 11.36 10.95 1.72
CA LEU A 87 10.64 10.05 0.80
C LEU A 87 9.83 10.83 -0.23
N PHE A 88 9.35 12.03 0.14
CA PHE A 88 8.41 12.80 -0.68
C PHE A 88 9.01 14.08 -1.28
N ARG A 89 10.28 14.40 -1.00
CA ARG A 89 10.95 15.62 -1.47
C ARG A 89 10.86 15.85 -2.99
N ASN A 90 10.92 14.79 -3.78
CA ASN A 90 10.90 14.84 -5.25
C ASN A 90 9.53 14.42 -5.82
N CYS A 91 8.48 14.43 -5.00
CA CYS A 91 7.12 14.20 -5.47
C CYS A 91 6.52 15.52 -5.98
N PRO A 92 5.67 15.46 -7.02
CA PRO A 92 5.04 16.65 -7.60
C PRO A 92 3.94 17.24 -6.71
N PHE A 93 3.38 16.44 -5.81
CA PHE A 93 2.37 16.87 -4.84
C PHE A 93 2.99 17.44 -3.58
N LYS A 94 2.24 18.31 -2.90
CA LYS A 94 2.70 19.01 -1.71
C LYS A 94 2.29 18.29 -0.43
N ILE A 95 3.27 18.09 0.44
CA ILE A 95 3.05 17.65 1.82
C ILE A 95 3.58 18.74 2.74
N SER A 96 2.75 19.19 3.67
CA SER A 96 3.11 20.07 4.77
C SER A 96 2.86 19.34 6.10
N TYR A 97 2.74 20.09 7.19
CA TYR A 97 2.50 19.53 8.51
C TYR A 97 1.67 20.46 9.38
N ASP A 98 0.91 19.87 10.30
CA ASP A 98 0.11 20.62 11.29
C ASP A 98 0.97 21.11 12.47
N SER A 99 0.33 21.74 13.46
CA SER A 99 1.01 22.25 14.66
C SER A 99 1.68 21.17 15.50
N ASP A 100 1.23 19.91 15.39
CA ASP A 100 1.80 18.77 16.11
C ASP A 100 2.87 18.05 15.28
N GLY A 101 3.13 18.49 14.03
CA GLY A 101 4.10 17.89 13.12
C GLY A 101 3.59 16.61 12.44
N TRP A 102 2.27 16.37 12.43
CA TRP A 102 1.67 15.34 11.58
C TRP A 102 1.66 15.82 10.12
N PRO A 103 1.94 14.94 9.15
CA PRO A 103 1.93 15.32 7.75
C PRO A 103 0.51 15.65 7.27
N ILE A 104 0.42 16.63 6.37
CA ILE A 104 -0.81 17.07 5.72
C ILE A 104 -0.56 17.06 4.22
N VAL A 105 -1.43 16.40 3.46
CA VAL A 105 -1.43 16.43 2.00
C VAL A 105 -2.27 17.60 1.54
N GLU A 106 -1.69 18.50 0.76
CA GLU A 106 -2.37 19.67 0.20
C GLU A 106 -2.79 19.41 -1.24
N ILE A 107 -4.08 19.54 -1.51
CA ILE A 107 -4.67 19.36 -2.85
C ILE A 107 -5.26 20.69 -3.31
N THR A 108 -4.98 21.09 -4.54
CA THR A 108 -5.65 22.26 -5.14
C THR A 108 -6.78 21.80 -6.05
N GLN A 109 -8.02 22.02 -5.63
CA GLN A 109 -9.22 21.68 -6.40
C GLN A 109 -10.06 22.95 -6.61
N ASN A 110 -10.42 23.27 -7.85
CA ASN A 110 -11.22 24.47 -8.17
C ASN A 110 -10.62 25.78 -7.61
N GLY A 111 -9.30 25.90 -7.60
CA GLY A 111 -8.59 27.06 -7.06
C GLY A 111 -8.62 27.18 -5.53
N LYS A 112 -9.15 26.18 -4.82
CA LYS A 112 -9.12 26.09 -3.35
C LYS A 112 -8.11 25.03 -2.92
N VAL A 113 -7.40 25.32 -1.84
CA VAL A 113 -6.50 24.36 -1.20
C VAL A 113 -7.31 23.59 -0.16
N GLU A 114 -7.40 22.29 -0.35
CA GLU A 114 -7.94 21.33 0.61
C GLU A 114 -6.80 20.57 1.29
N MET A 115 -6.99 20.25 2.56
CA MET A 115 -5.98 19.60 3.39
C MET A 115 -6.51 18.26 3.87
N TYR A 116 -5.73 17.22 3.67
CA TYR A 116 -6.07 15.86 4.05
C TYR A 116 -4.95 15.24 4.88
N SER A 117 -5.31 14.55 5.95
CA SER A 117 -4.40 13.64 6.64
C SER A 117 -4.10 12.40 5.78
N PRO A 118 -2.98 11.71 6.02
CA PRO A 118 -2.72 10.41 5.41
C PRO A 118 -3.82 9.38 5.66
N GLU A 119 -4.44 9.41 6.82
CA GLU A 119 -5.55 8.54 7.19
C GLU A 119 -6.79 8.81 6.33
N GLU A 120 -7.13 10.08 6.08
CA GLU A 120 -8.21 10.46 5.16
C GLU A 120 -7.88 10.04 3.73
N MET A 121 -6.65 10.29 3.26
CA MET A 121 -6.18 9.83 1.95
C MET A 121 -6.30 8.32 1.80
N MET A 122 -5.92 7.58 2.83
CA MET A 122 -6.02 6.12 2.83
C MET A 122 -7.47 5.64 2.93
N SER A 123 -8.38 6.42 3.54
CA SER A 123 -9.79 6.08 3.62
C SER A 123 -10.48 6.04 2.25
N PHE A 124 -10.02 6.84 1.27
CA PHE A 124 -10.48 6.75 -0.11
C PHE A 124 -10.14 5.38 -0.72
N ILE A 125 -8.90 4.92 -0.54
CA ILE A 125 -8.47 3.59 -1.00
C ILE A 125 -9.31 2.50 -0.33
N PHE A 126 -9.46 2.53 1.00
CA PHE A 126 -10.27 1.53 1.69
C PHE A 126 -11.75 1.61 1.32
N GLY A 127 -12.28 2.79 0.99
CA GLY A 127 -13.64 2.95 0.46
C GLY A 127 -13.83 2.19 -0.86
N GLU A 128 -12.87 2.30 -1.77
CA GLU A 128 -12.89 1.55 -3.03
C GLU A 128 -12.78 0.04 -2.79
N LEU A 129 -11.85 -0.40 -1.94
CA LEU A 129 -11.72 -1.80 -1.53
C LEU A 129 -13.02 -2.32 -0.90
N ASN A 130 -13.69 -1.49 -0.11
CA ASN A 130 -14.95 -1.81 0.53
C ASN A 130 -16.10 -1.99 -0.47
N ASN A 131 -16.15 -1.14 -1.50
CA ASN A 131 -17.13 -1.25 -2.59
C ASN A 131 -16.95 -2.57 -3.33
N MET A 132 -15.71 -2.92 -3.69
CA MET A 132 -15.36 -4.20 -4.34
C MET A 132 -15.76 -5.40 -3.48
N VAL A 133 -15.52 -5.34 -2.17
CA VAL A 133 -15.92 -6.42 -1.25
C VAL A 133 -17.44 -6.53 -1.18
N THR A 134 -18.15 -5.40 -1.12
CA THR A 134 -19.62 -5.39 -0.98
C THR A 134 -20.31 -5.99 -2.20
N SER A 135 -19.80 -5.72 -3.40
CA SER A 135 -20.38 -6.26 -4.64
C SER A 135 -20.25 -7.78 -4.75
N ARG A 136 -19.22 -8.37 -4.14
CA ARG A 136 -18.84 -9.77 -4.37
C ARG A 136 -18.98 -10.70 -3.16
N ALA A 137 -18.61 -10.24 -1.97
CA ALA A 137 -18.54 -11.03 -0.74
C ALA A 137 -19.66 -10.71 0.27
N GLY A 138 -20.49 -9.71 -0.02
CA GLY A 138 -21.64 -9.32 0.80
C GLY A 138 -21.34 -8.28 1.89
N LYS A 139 -22.24 -8.16 2.88
CA LYS A 139 -22.20 -7.09 3.89
C LYS A 139 -21.27 -7.35 5.08
N GLU A 140 -20.95 -8.61 5.37
CA GLU A 140 -20.13 -8.97 6.52
C GLU A 140 -18.64 -8.82 6.17
N LYS A 141 -17.94 -7.90 6.85
CA LYS A 141 -16.61 -7.41 6.44
C LYS A 141 -15.54 -7.60 7.52
N SER A 142 -15.57 -8.76 8.18
CA SER A 142 -14.54 -9.13 9.15
C SER A 142 -13.23 -9.41 8.41
N CYS A 143 -12.17 -8.68 8.76
CA CYS A 143 -10.92 -8.72 8.03
C CYS A 143 -9.67 -8.93 8.91
N VAL A 144 -8.65 -9.48 8.28
CA VAL A 144 -7.26 -9.47 8.76
C VAL A 144 -6.46 -8.61 7.80
N ILE A 145 -5.70 -7.65 8.33
CA ILE A 145 -4.91 -6.72 7.52
C ILE A 145 -3.43 -6.93 7.77
N THR A 146 -2.61 -6.77 6.73
CA THR A 146 -1.15 -6.91 6.81
C THR A 146 -0.47 -5.55 7.00
N VAL A 147 0.69 -5.56 7.65
CA VAL A 147 1.60 -4.40 7.76
C VAL A 147 3.05 -4.87 7.65
N PRO A 148 4.00 -3.97 7.33
CA PRO A 148 5.42 -4.30 7.35
C PRO A 148 5.89 -4.85 8.70
N ALA A 149 6.96 -5.64 8.68
CA ALA A 149 7.52 -6.26 9.88
C ALA A 149 7.85 -5.24 10.97
N LYS A 150 8.50 -4.14 10.57
CA LYS A 150 8.95 -3.06 11.46
C LYS A 150 7.91 -1.99 11.77
N SER A 151 6.64 -2.19 11.41
CA SER A 151 5.60 -1.22 11.71
C SER A 151 5.43 -0.97 13.21
N THR A 152 5.50 0.30 13.61
CA THR A 152 5.33 0.74 14.99
C THR A 152 3.89 0.59 15.47
N SER A 153 3.67 0.71 16.79
CA SER A 153 2.32 0.72 17.37
C SER A 153 1.44 1.82 16.78
N SER A 154 2.00 3.00 16.49
CA SER A 154 1.25 4.11 15.86
C SER A 154 0.82 3.75 14.44
N GLN A 155 1.72 3.20 13.62
CA GLN A 155 1.40 2.79 12.25
C GLN A 155 0.35 1.67 12.21
N ARG A 156 0.45 0.70 13.12
CA ARG A 156 -0.55 -0.38 13.26
C ARG A 156 -1.91 0.16 13.67
N ALA A 157 -1.94 1.11 14.61
CA ALA A 157 -3.17 1.75 15.05
C ALA A 157 -3.80 2.60 13.93
N ALA A 158 -3.01 3.37 13.20
CA ALA A 158 -3.45 4.15 12.04
C ALA A 158 -4.08 3.24 10.97
N MET A 159 -3.37 2.17 10.59
CA MET A 159 -3.86 1.19 9.61
C MET A 159 -5.19 0.54 10.03
N LYS A 160 -5.27 0.10 11.29
CA LYS A 160 -6.49 -0.47 11.86
C LYS A 160 -7.64 0.55 11.82
N ARG A 161 -7.38 1.77 12.27
CA ARG A 161 -8.37 2.85 12.33
C ARG A 161 -8.94 3.19 10.96
N VAL A 162 -8.10 3.30 9.93
CA VAL A 162 -8.56 3.58 8.57
C VAL A 162 -9.49 2.47 8.08
N ALA A 163 -9.10 1.20 8.25
CA ALA A 163 -9.95 0.07 7.88
C ALA A 163 -11.30 0.08 8.62
N GLU A 164 -11.30 0.36 9.93
CA GLU A 164 -12.52 0.42 10.74
C GLU A 164 -13.46 1.55 10.31
N ILE A 165 -12.92 2.76 10.07
CA ILE A 165 -13.70 3.91 9.60
C ILE A 165 -14.30 3.63 8.21
N SER A 166 -13.60 2.89 7.36
CA SER A 166 -14.10 2.46 6.06
C SER A 166 -15.08 1.27 6.12
N GLY A 167 -15.49 0.83 7.32
CA GLY A 167 -16.54 -0.16 7.51
C GLY A 167 -16.09 -1.62 7.54
N PHE A 168 -14.79 -1.88 7.75
CA PHE A 168 -14.28 -3.21 8.02
C PHE A 168 -14.26 -3.51 9.52
N ASN A 169 -14.53 -4.75 9.91
CA ASN A 169 -14.34 -5.22 11.27
C ASN A 169 -12.95 -5.88 11.40
N VAL A 170 -11.96 -5.15 11.87
CA VAL A 170 -10.57 -5.63 11.92
C VAL A 170 -10.37 -6.63 13.06
N LEU A 171 -10.31 -7.92 12.71
CA LEU A 171 -10.07 -9.01 13.66
C LEU A 171 -8.62 -9.04 14.14
N LYS A 172 -7.67 -8.81 13.23
CA LYS A 172 -6.24 -8.86 13.54
C LYS A 172 -5.42 -8.04 12.54
N VAL A 173 -4.37 -7.41 13.06
CA VAL A 173 -3.28 -6.84 12.25
C VAL A 173 -2.09 -7.79 12.36
N ILE A 174 -1.64 -8.36 11.25
CA ILE A 174 -0.49 -9.28 11.19
C ILE A 174 0.61 -8.69 10.33
N THR A 175 1.83 -9.23 10.43
CA THR A 175 2.93 -8.79 9.57
C THR A 175 2.89 -9.50 8.22
N GLU A 176 3.27 -8.79 7.16
CA GLU A 176 3.38 -9.29 5.78
C GLU A 176 4.16 -10.61 5.67
N PRO A 177 5.40 -10.76 6.19
CA PRO A 177 6.12 -12.03 6.10
C PRO A 177 5.46 -13.18 6.86
N VAL A 178 4.74 -12.90 7.95
CA VAL A 178 3.98 -13.92 8.68
C VAL A 178 2.76 -14.36 7.87
N ALA A 179 2.03 -13.42 7.27
CA ALA A 179 0.91 -13.73 6.39
C ALA A 179 1.33 -14.62 5.21
N ALA A 180 2.46 -14.27 4.57
CA ALA A 180 3.04 -15.06 3.49
C ALA A 180 3.42 -16.48 3.93
N THR A 181 3.95 -16.63 5.15
CA THR A 181 4.30 -17.96 5.69
C THR A 181 3.08 -18.82 5.95
N VAL A 182 2.03 -18.24 6.55
CA VAL A 182 0.76 -18.94 6.77
C VAL A 182 0.24 -19.48 5.43
N TYR A 183 0.20 -18.64 4.41
CA TYR A 183 -0.20 -19.06 3.07
C TYR A 183 0.70 -20.18 2.50
N ALA A 184 2.03 -20.02 2.58
CA ALA A 184 2.97 -21.01 2.06
C ALA A 184 2.83 -22.39 2.72
N LEU A 185 2.62 -22.43 4.04
CA LEU A 185 2.41 -23.67 4.80
C LEU A 185 1.09 -24.38 4.43
N HIS A 186 0.10 -23.65 3.93
CA HIS A 186 -1.13 -24.23 3.38
C HIS A 186 -0.93 -24.85 1.99
N GLN A 187 0.00 -24.33 1.18
CA GLN A 187 0.24 -24.77 -0.19
C GLN A 187 1.28 -25.90 -0.29
N VAL A 188 2.33 -25.83 0.52
CA VAL A 188 3.48 -26.73 0.44
C VAL A 188 3.50 -27.64 1.67
N PRO A 189 3.62 -28.98 1.50
CA PRO A 189 3.71 -29.89 2.62
C PRO A 189 5.05 -29.69 3.35
N PHE A 190 5.04 -28.87 4.40
CA PHE A 190 6.17 -28.64 5.30
C PHE A 190 5.76 -29.00 6.73
N GLN A 191 6.49 -29.93 7.36
CA GLN A 191 6.07 -30.51 8.64
C GLN A 191 6.81 -29.95 9.84
N ASN A 192 8.13 -29.77 9.72
CA ASN A 192 8.98 -29.20 10.75
C ASN A 192 10.23 -28.56 10.13
N GLY A 193 10.83 -27.60 10.83
CA GLY A 193 12.07 -26.95 10.43
C GLY A 193 11.98 -25.44 10.43
N LYS A 194 12.98 -24.77 9.84
CA LYS A 194 13.06 -23.31 9.80
C LYS A 194 12.82 -22.81 8.39
N ILE A 195 12.01 -21.77 8.27
CA ILE A 195 11.72 -21.04 7.03
C ILE A 195 12.31 -19.64 7.18
N LEU A 196 13.11 -19.23 6.19
CA LEU A 196 13.49 -17.84 6.00
C LEU A 196 12.53 -17.22 4.99
N VAL A 197 11.81 -16.18 5.40
CA VAL A 197 11.00 -15.37 4.50
C VAL A 197 11.73 -14.09 4.21
N CYS A 198 11.95 -13.83 2.92
CA CYS A 198 12.43 -12.55 2.40
C CYS A 198 11.26 -11.92 1.63
N TYR A 199 10.73 -10.82 2.15
CA TYR A 199 9.65 -10.07 1.53
C TYR A 199 10.21 -8.74 1.05
N PHE A 200 10.45 -8.63 -0.26
CA PHE A 200 10.93 -7.42 -0.90
C PHE A 200 9.76 -6.71 -1.59
N GLY A 201 9.20 -5.72 -0.90
CA GLY A 201 8.04 -4.96 -1.33
C GLY A 201 8.40 -3.69 -2.08
N ALA A 202 7.39 -2.86 -2.36
CA ALA A 202 7.57 -1.59 -3.04
C ALA A 202 8.40 -0.59 -2.23
N SER A 203 8.29 -0.58 -0.91
CA SER A 203 8.99 0.41 -0.06
C SER A 203 9.74 -0.19 1.13
N THR A 204 9.68 -1.51 1.31
CA THR A 204 10.24 -2.18 2.49
C THR A 204 10.85 -3.53 2.10
N LEU A 205 11.93 -3.88 2.78
CA LEU A 205 12.50 -5.21 2.79
C LEU A 205 12.27 -5.79 4.17
N ASP A 206 11.52 -6.87 4.28
CA ASP A 206 11.27 -7.57 5.53
C ASP A 206 11.86 -8.98 5.50
N ILE A 207 12.59 -9.34 6.55
CA ILE A 207 13.22 -10.66 6.70
C ILE A 207 12.73 -11.29 7.99
N CYS A 208 12.21 -12.51 7.91
CA CYS A 208 11.67 -13.23 9.06
C CYS A 208 12.19 -14.67 9.08
N VAL A 209 12.62 -15.15 10.25
CA VAL A 209 12.91 -16.57 10.47
C VAL A 209 11.78 -17.17 11.29
N ILE A 210 11.14 -18.18 10.74
CA ILE A 210 10.00 -18.86 11.35
C ILE A 210 10.36 -20.33 11.57
N GLU A 211 10.15 -20.81 12.78
CA GLU A 211 10.31 -22.21 13.15
C GLU A 211 8.94 -22.87 13.15
N VAL A 212 8.78 -23.93 12.37
CA VAL A 212 7.59 -24.74 12.29
C VAL A 212 7.84 -26.00 13.13
N GLU A 213 7.04 -26.19 14.15
CA GLU A 213 7.17 -27.34 15.07
C GLU A 213 6.29 -28.51 14.62
N ASN A 214 5.09 -28.18 14.15
CA ASN A 214 4.18 -29.08 13.47
C ASN A 214 3.36 -28.27 12.45
N LYS A 215 2.66 -28.92 11.51
CA LYS A 215 1.85 -28.25 10.46
C LYS A 215 0.90 -27.15 10.97
N LYS A 216 0.54 -27.13 12.26
CA LYS A 216 -0.43 -26.20 12.85
C LYS A 216 0.19 -25.12 13.73
N SER A 217 1.45 -25.25 14.13
CA SER A 217 2.13 -24.26 14.98
C SER A 217 3.46 -23.81 14.38
N PHE A 218 3.63 -22.49 14.35
CA PHE A 218 4.87 -21.85 13.99
C PHE A 218 5.18 -20.72 14.95
N THR A 219 6.46 -20.47 15.16
CA THR A 219 6.97 -19.42 16.04
C THR A 219 7.89 -18.51 15.24
N VAL A 220 7.66 -17.20 15.31
CA VAL A 220 8.59 -16.20 14.76
C VAL A 220 9.81 -16.15 15.67
N LYS A 221 10.98 -16.57 15.18
CA LYS A 221 12.23 -16.62 15.95
C LYS A 221 12.97 -15.29 15.90
N SER A 222 12.96 -14.65 14.75
CA SER A 222 13.59 -13.34 14.56
C SER A 222 12.92 -12.60 13.42
N ILE A 223 12.87 -11.28 13.55
CA ILE A 223 12.33 -10.40 12.52
C ILE A 223 13.26 -9.19 12.37
N ALA A 224 13.61 -8.90 11.12
CA ALA A 224 14.46 -7.78 10.74
C ALA A 224 13.90 -7.17 9.44
N GLY A 225 14.47 -6.05 9.01
CA GLY A 225 14.04 -5.41 7.78
C GLY A 225 14.62 -4.01 7.62
N ASP A 226 14.35 -3.41 6.48
CA ASP A 226 14.69 -2.04 6.14
C ASP A 226 13.43 -1.34 5.61
N SER A 227 13.02 -0.29 6.31
CA SER A 227 11.80 0.47 5.99
C SER A 227 12.01 1.51 4.88
N SER A 228 13.21 1.55 4.29
CA SER A 228 13.68 2.49 3.26
C SER A 228 14.34 1.78 2.08
N LEU A 229 14.06 0.49 1.90
CA LEU A 229 14.60 -0.33 0.82
C LEU A 229 13.48 -1.13 0.18
N GLY A 230 13.05 -0.74 -1.00
CA GLY A 230 12.06 -1.46 -1.80
C GLY A 230 12.27 -1.24 -3.29
N GLY A 231 11.27 -1.63 -4.07
CA GLY A 231 11.21 -1.38 -5.51
C GLY A 231 11.26 0.12 -5.86
N SER A 232 10.65 0.99 -5.05
CA SER A 232 10.62 2.44 -5.31
C SER A 232 12.01 3.08 -5.32
N GLU A 233 12.94 2.58 -4.51
CA GLU A 233 14.33 3.04 -4.52
C GLU A 233 15.04 2.58 -5.80
N ILE A 234 14.76 1.36 -6.29
CA ILE A 234 15.27 0.87 -7.57
C ILE A 234 14.70 1.72 -8.72
N ASP A 235 13.39 1.95 -8.73
CA ASP A 235 12.71 2.79 -9.73
C ASP A 235 13.33 4.20 -9.77
N ARG A 236 13.58 4.79 -8.59
CA ARG A 236 14.25 6.09 -8.49
C ARG A 236 15.67 6.07 -9.08
N PHE A 237 16.47 5.06 -8.77
CA PHE A 237 17.83 4.96 -9.33
C PHE A 237 17.82 4.80 -10.86
N ILE A 238 16.89 3.99 -11.39
CA ILE A 238 16.73 3.83 -12.85
C ILE A 238 16.28 5.15 -13.47
N MET A 239 15.33 5.84 -12.85
CA MET A 239 14.82 7.13 -13.30
C MET A 239 15.92 8.20 -13.32
N GLU A 240 16.74 8.30 -12.27
CA GLU A 240 17.89 9.21 -12.19
C GLU A 240 18.88 8.93 -13.33
N GLU A 241 19.27 7.68 -13.54
CA GLU A 241 20.15 7.28 -14.65
C GLU A 241 19.54 7.62 -16.03
N MET A 242 18.23 7.41 -16.21
CA MET A 242 17.55 7.76 -17.46
C MET A 242 17.50 9.27 -17.70
N MET A 243 17.29 10.07 -16.65
CA MET A 243 17.31 11.52 -16.74
C MET A 243 18.72 12.05 -17.08
N ASP A 244 19.75 11.48 -16.47
CA ASP A 244 21.14 11.86 -16.72
C ASP A 244 21.50 11.58 -18.19
N ARG A 245 21.23 10.38 -18.69
CA ARG A 245 21.44 10.03 -20.11
C ARG A 245 20.64 10.89 -21.07
N PHE A 246 19.40 11.24 -20.73
CA PHE A 246 18.58 12.13 -21.55
C PHE A 246 19.20 13.53 -21.62
N THR A 247 19.66 14.06 -20.49
CA THR A 247 20.28 15.38 -20.40
C THR A 247 21.63 15.41 -21.15
N GLU A 248 22.41 14.34 -21.13
CA GLU A 248 23.62 14.20 -21.94
C GLU A 248 23.33 14.28 -23.45
N GLN A 249 22.25 13.64 -23.90
CA GLN A 249 21.84 13.63 -25.32
C GLN A 249 21.12 14.93 -25.73
N HIS A 250 20.46 15.59 -24.78
CA HIS A 250 19.68 16.81 -24.98
C HIS A 250 20.04 17.87 -23.94
N PRO A 251 21.23 18.51 -24.02
CA PRO A 251 21.74 19.40 -22.97
C PRO A 251 20.86 20.63 -22.67
N ASP A 252 20.02 21.03 -23.63
CA ASP A 252 19.11 22.17 -23.50
C ASP A 252 17.78 21.80 -22.82
N LEU A 253 17.53 20.51 -22.54
CA LEU A 253 16.30 20.00 -21.94
C LEU A 253 16.58 19.36 -20.58
N ASP A 254 15.84 19.77 -19.55
CA ASP A 254 15.94 19.21 -18.20
C ASP A 254 14.59 18.60 -17.78
N PRO A 255 14.45 17.26 -17.80
CA PRO A 255 13.20 16.59 -17.46
C PRO A 255 12.80 16.79 -15.99
N SER A 256 13.75 17.11 -15.11
CA SER A 256 13.47 17.32 -13.68
C SER A 256 12.64 18.57 -13.39
N LYS A 257 12.64 19.52 -14.33
CA LYS A 257 11.84 20.76 -14.22
C LYS A 257 10.38 20.58 -14.64
N SER A 258 9.99 19.40 -15.13
CA SER A 258 8.63 19.11 -15.59
C SER A 258 7.99 18.05 -14.70
N PRO A 259 7.03 18.43 -13.82
CA PRO A 259 6.29 17.47 -13.00
C PRO A 259 5.63 16.36 -13.82
N ARG A 260 5.15 16.68 -15.02
CA ARG A 260 4.57 15.72 -15.96
C ARG A 260 5.62 14.74 -16.50
N SER A 261 6.81 15.23 -16.85
CA SER A 261 7.90 14.35 -17.32
C SER A 261 8.37 13.43 -16.19
N LEU A 262 8.51 13.96 -14.97
CA LEU A 262 8.82 13.17 -13.79
C LEU A 262 7.75 12.10 -13.51
N ALA A 263 6.47 12.43 -13.71
CA ALA A 263 5.39 11.46 -13.59
C ALA A 263 5.49 10.37 -14.66
N LEU A 264 5.70 10.73 -15.93
CA LEU A 264 5.80 9.75 -17.03
C LEU A 264 7.01 8.81 -16.94
N LEU A 265 8.09 9.25 -16.29
CA LEU A 265 9.29 8.44 -16.07
C LEU A 265 9.15 7.47 -14.89
N ARG A 266 8.14 7.65 -14.03
CA ARG A 266 7.80 6.74 -12.92
C ARG A 266 6.86 5.63 -13.38
#